data_AF-A0A5N6USA1-F1
#
_entry.id   AF-A0A5N6USA1-F1
#
_cell.length_a   1.000
_cell.length_b   1.000
_cell.length_c   1.000
_cell.angle_alpha   90.00
_cell.angle_beta   90.00
_cell.angle_gamma   90.00
#
_symmetry.space_group_name_H-M   'P 1'
#
loop_
_entity.id
_entity.type
_entity.pdbx_description
1 polymer ?
#
loop_
_entity_poly.entity_id
_entity_poly.type
_entity_poly.pdbx_seq_one_letter_code
_entity_poly.pdbx_strand_id
1 'polypeptide(L)'
;MKAAQSPATISALVNRPAIGNLPSQKWLNLLRDGLIRAALPGCTQGLQAITKARGTYLIVDDVQTGFGGTGKFWGHENWNLSAHVDIVIFSKKAQTEGCFFSDNSLRPDKAYRQFSTWMGDAARVIMCNAVIDEILSEKIVEKTARVGELLHERLTALATRYIEFIQNIRGKAKGTYLAFDTPTPVRTLLKEMRNLGFNIGSCGVSTIRLRPMLRFREEHISPLIEAFEKAFTNLGKVTSLYEHTHIAF
;
A
#
# COMPACT_ATOMS: atom_id res chain seq x y z
N MET A 1 0.62 24.05 -18.71
CA MET A 1 0.01 24.33 -17.38
C MET A 1 -1.41 23.81 -17.22
N LYS A 2 -2.35 23.96 -18.19
CA LYS A 2 -3.74 23.45 -18.04
C LYS A 2 -3.89 21.93 -17.82
N ALA A 3 -2.99 21.10 -18.35
CA ALA A 3 -3.05 19.64 -18.17
C ALA A 3 -2.78 19.14 -16.73
N ALA A 4 -2.12 19.96 -15.89
CA ALA A 4 -1.82 19.63 -14.50
C ALA A 4 -3.00 19.90 -13.53
N GLN A 5 -4.06 20.57 -14.01
CA GLN A 5 -5.23 20.96 -13.22
C GLN A 5 -6.45 20.05 -13.44
N SER A 6 -6.34 19.03 -14.31
CA SER A 6 -7.47 18.14 -14.54
C SER A 6 -7.77 17.31 -13.28
N PRO A 7 -9.05 17.10 -12.91
CA PRO A 7 -9.43 16.29 -11.76
C PRO A 7 -8.84 14.87 -11.81
N ALA A 8 -8.69 14.30 -13.01
CA ALA A 8 -8.04 13.00 -13.21
C ALA A 8 -6.53 13.04 -12.93
N THR A 9 -5.83 14.10 -13.36
CA THR A 9 -4.40 14.32 -13.07
C THR A 9 -4.17 14.53 -11.58
N ILE A 10 -5.02 15.33 -10.93
CA ILE A 10 -4.98 15.56 -9.48
C ILE A 10 -5.25 14.24 -8.73
N SER A 11 -6.27 13.47 -9.15
CA SER A 11 -6.57 12.16 -8.57
C SER A 11 -5.40 11.17 -8.73
N ALA A 12 -4.74 11.13 -9.90
CA ALA A 12 -3.57 10.28 -10.13
C ALA A 12 -2.36 10.70 -9.28
N LEU A 13 -2.14 12.01 -9.09
CA LEU A 13 -1.10 12.55 -8.21
C LEU A 13 -1.38 12.27 -6.73
N VAL A 14 -2.63 12.44 -6.29
CA VAL A 14 -3.06 12.25 -4.90
C VAL A 14 -3.13 10.76 -4.53
N ASN A 15 -3.51 9.89 -5.47
CA ASN A 15 -3.62 8.44 -5.26
C ASN A 15 -2.35 7.67 -5.66
N ARG A 16 -1.24 8.35 -5.98
CA ARG A 16 0.02 7.67 -6.32
C ARG A 16 0.55 6.89 -5.10
N PRO A 17 0.99 5.63 -5.27
CA PRO A 17 2.04 5.11 -4.41
C PRO A 17 3.22 6.09 -4.48
N ALA A 18 3.80 6.48 -3.34
CA ALA A 18 5.01 7.29 -3.33
C ALA A 18 6.06 6.58 -4.19
N ILE A 19 6.46 7.22 -5.29
CA ILE A 19 7.55 6.80 -6.20
C ILE A 19 8.30 8.08 -6.57
N GLY A 20 9.24 8.54 -5.75
CA GLY A 20 10.06 9.70 -6.11
C GLY A 20 11.18 9.34 -7.09
N ASN A 21 11.14 9.85 -8.33
CA ASN A 21 12.12 10.81 -8.90
C ASN A 21 11.67 11.24 -10.32
N LEU A 22 11.95 12.49 -10.71
CA LEU A 22 11.64 13.06 -12.03
C LEU A 22 12.47 12.42 -13.15
N PRO A 23 11.88 12.02 -14.30
CA PRO A 23 12.65 11.81 -15.52
C PRO A 23 12.15 12.63 -16.71
N SER A 24 12.98 12.65 -17.76
CA SER A 24 12.90 13.47 -18.97
C SER A 24 11.53 13.50 -19.67
N GLN A 25 11.35 14.45 -20.61
CA GLN A 25 10.11 14.70 -21.37
C GLN A 25 9.43 13.45 -21.99
N LYS A 26 10.15 12.32 -22.11
CA LYS A 26 9.63 11.04 -22.63
C LYS A 26 8.95 10.15 -21.57
N TRP A 27 9.03 10.49 -20.27
CA TRP A 27 8.57 9.61 -19.19
C TRP A 27 7.05 9.45 -19.13
N LEU A 28 6.31 10.51 -19.47
CA LEU A 28 4.85 10.46 -19.53
C LEU A 28 4.36 9.47 -20.60
N ASN A 29 5.06 9.39 -21.74
CA ASN A 29 4.71 8.46 -22.82
C ASN A 29 5.08 7.01 -22.43
N LEU A 30 6.24 6.78 -21.81
CA LEU A 30 6.64 5.46 -21.30
C LEU A 30 5.68 4.94 -20.21
N LEU A 31 5.23 5.82 -19.31
CA LEU A 31 4.23 5.46 -18.29
C LEU A 31 2.84 5.19 -18.88
N ARG A 32 2.42 5.99 -19.86
CA ARG A 32 1.09 5.92 -20.48
C ARG A 32 0.94 4.75 -21.44
N ASP A 33 1.99 4.41 -22.16
CA ASP A 33 2.01 3.32 -23.14
C ASP A 33 2.40 1.98 -22.49
N GLY A 34 3.13 1.99 -21.36
CA GLY A 34 3.63 0.77 -20.71
C GLY A 34 3.09 0.46 -19.31
N LEU A 35 2.98 1.43 -18.41
CA LEU A 35 2.90 1.18 -16.96
C LEU A 35 1.49 1.34 -16.35
N ILE A 36 0.67 2.25 -16.89
CA ILE A 36 -0.56 2.72 -16.22
C ILE A 36 -1.79 1.82 -16.48
N ARG A 37 -1.70 0.84 -17.39
CA ARG A 37 -2.75 -0.17 -17.59
C ARG A 37 -2.38 -1.47 -16.87
N ALA A 38 -2.69 -1.51 -15.58
CA ALA A 38 -2.68 -2.69 -14.71
C ALA A 38 -1.30 -3.33 -14.48
N ALA A 39 -0.85 -3.32 -13.22
CA ALA A 39 0.25 -4.15 -12.74
C ALA A 39 -0.12 -5.64 -12.83
N LEU A 40 -0.16 -6.17 -14.05
CA LEU A 40 -0.29 -7.59 -14.34
C LEU A 40 0.96 -8.32 -13.84
N PRO A 41 0.85 -9.62 -13.48
CA PRO A 41 2.01 -10.47 -13.22
C PRO A 41 3.04 -10.33 -14.36
N GLY A 42 4.30 -10.01 -14.04
CA GLY A 42 5.38 -9.86 -15.03
C GLY A 42 5.76 -8.42 -15.40
N CYS A 43 4.91 -7.42 -15.11
CA CYS A 43 5.18 -6.02 -15.48
C CYS A 43 6.48 -5.48 -14.85
N THR A 44 6.73 -5.84 -13.58
CA THR A 44 7.92 -5.42 -12.83
C THR A 44 9.22 -6.03 -13.35
N GLN A 45 9.19 -7.30 -13.79
CA GLN A 45 10.32 -7.94 -14.45
C GLN A 45 10.62 -7.30 -15.80
N GLY A 46 9.57 -6.96 -16.57
CA GLY A 46 9.71 -6.22 -17.82
C GLY A 46 10.37 -4.85 -17.62
N LEU A 47 10.03 -4.13 -16.55
CA LEU A 47 10.68 -2.87 -16.21
C LEU A 47 12.16 -3.04 -15.93
N GLN A 48 12.54 -4.03 -15.13
CA GLN A 48 13.96 -4.30 -14.86
C GLN A 48 14.74 -4.67 -16.13
N ALA A 49 14.12 -5.44 -17.03
CA ALA A 49 14.73 -5.76 -18.32
C ALA A 49 14.97 -4.50 -19.15
N ILE A 50 13.99 -3.59 -19.20
CA ILE A 50 14.10 -2.32 -19.92
C ILE A 50 15.17 -1.42 -19.29
N THR A 51 15.18 -1.28 -17.97
CA THR A 51 16.15 -0.39 -17.30
C THR A 51 17.57 -0.86 -17.56
N LYS A 52 17.82 -2.18 -17.46
CA LYS A 52 19.11 -2.80 -17.80
C LYS A 52 19.48 -2.60 -19.26
N ALA A 53 18.58 -2.89 -20.19
CA ALA A 53 18.83 -2.76 -21.63
C ALA A 53 19.18 -1.31 -22.04
N ARG A 54 18.72 -0.33 -21.26
CA ARG A 54 18.97 1.10 -21.53
C ARG A 54 20.08 1.71 -20.69
N GLY A 55 20.75 0.94 -19.83
CA GLY A 55 21.75 1.48 -18.91
C GLY A 55 21.17 2.55 -17.97
N THR A 56 19.91 2.39 -17.56
CA THR A 56 19.21 3.31 -16.65
C THR A 56 18.96 2.62 -15.31
N TYR A 57 18.89 3.41 -14.23
CA TYR A 57 18.68 2.88 -12.89
C TYR A 57 17.21 2.60 -12.58
N LEU A 58 16.97 1.48 -11.92
CA LEU A 58 15.71 1.07 -11.31
C LEU A 58 15.73 1.47 -9.81
N ILE A 59 14.91 2.46 -9.48
CA ILE A 59 14.71 2.93 -8.11
C ILE A 59 13.39 2.36 -7.59
N VAL A 60 13.44 1.70 -6.44
CA VAL A 60 12.28 1.17 -5.73
C VAL A 60 11.96 2.05 -4.54
N ASP A 61 10.73 2.57 -4.50
CA ASP A 61 10.21 3.27 -3.33
C ASP A 61 9.45 2.28 -2.43
N ASP A 62 10.15 1.79 -1.41
CA ASP A 62 9.61 0.88 -0.40
C ASP A 62 9.23 1.61 0.90
N VAL A 63 9.06 2.94 0.86
CA VAL A 63 8.68 3.73 2.03
C VAL A 63 7.40 3.19 2.67
N GLN A 64 6.41 2.84 1.86
CA GLN A 64 5.19 2.22 2.37
C GLN A 64 5.36 0.71 2.54
N THR A 65 5.92 0.01 1.57
CA THR A 65 5.82 -1.45 1.42
C THR A 65 6.91 -2.23 2.13
N GLY A 66 8.04 -1.61 2.44
CA GLY A 66 9.12 -2.19 3.23
C GLY A 66 8.77 -2.38 4.71
N PHE A 67 9.70 -3.00 5.42
CA PHE A 67 9.63 -3.38 6.82
C PHE A 67 8.43 -4.31 7.11
N GLY A 68 8.25 -5.35 6.29
CA GLY A 68 7.44 -6.53 6.67
C GLY A 68 5.95 -6.50 6.32
N GLY A 69 5.37 -5.32 6.04
CA GLY A 69 3.92 -5.18 5.90
C GLY A 69 3.29 -6.00 4.75
N THR A 70 4.09 -6.38 3.76
CA THR A 70 3.65 -7.15 2.59
C THR A 70 3.88 -8.66 2.73
N GLY A 71 4.26 -9.15 3.92
CA GLY A 71 4.68 -10.55 4.12
C GLY A 71 6.09 -10.85 3.62
N LYS A 72 6.82 -9.79 3.25
CA LYS A 72 8.25 -9.77 2.91
C LYS A 72 8.89 -8.57 3.60
N PHE A 73 10.20 -8.66 3.92
CA PHE A 73 10.85 -7.54 4.60
C PHE A 73 10.84 -6.33 3.69
N TRP A 74 11.23 -6.52 2.42
CA TRP A 74 11.11 -5.52 1.38
C TRP A 74 9.92 -5.82 0.47
N GLY A 75 9.18 -4.79 0.09
CA GLY A 75 7.99 -4.95 -0.74
C GLY A 75 8.31 -5.55 -2.10
N HIS A 76 9.41 -5.07 -2.70
CA HIS A 76 9.86 -5.48 -4.03
C HIS A 76 10.34 -6.92 -4.11
N GLU A 77 10.59 -7.61 -2.99
CA GLU A 77 10.90 -9.05 -2.99
C GLU A 77 9.74 -9.87 -3.57
N ASN A 78 8.51 -9.35 -3.49
CA ASN A 78 7.34 -9.97 -4.10
C ASN A 78 7.34 -9.94 -5.64
N TRP A 79 8.23 -9.16 -6.25
CA TRP A 79 8.25 -8.96 -7.71
C TRP A 79 9.12 -9.98 -8.43
N ASN A 80 9.84 -10.85 -7.71
CA ASN A 80 10.68 -11.90 -8.27
C ASN A 80 11.58 -11.38 -9.40
N LEU A 81 12.26 -10.26 -9.14
CA LEU A 81 13.18 -9.64 -10.07
C LEU A 81 14.39 -10.56 -10.29
N SER A 82 14.93 -10.59 -11.52
CA SER A 82 16.06 -11.46 -11.87
C SER A 82 17.41 -10.91 -11.39
N ALA A 83 17.44 -9.68 -10.89
CA ALA A 83 18.60 -9.06 -10.27
C ALA A 83 18.20 -8.07 -9.17
N HIS A 84 19.21 -7.58 -8.45
CA HIS A 84 19.05 -6.48 -7.51
C HIS A 84 18.57 -5.20 -8.23
N VAL A 85 17.90 -4.34 -7.46
CA VAL A 85 17.51 -3.00 -7.88
C VAL A 85 18.59 -2.02 -7.50
N ASP A 86 18.73 -0.92 -8.24
CA ASP A 86 19.86 -0.02 -8.09
C ASP A 86 19.80 0.76 -6.77
N ILE A 87 18.61 1.28 -6.44
CA ILE A 87 18.35 2.09 -5.25
C ILE A 87 17.03 1.66 -4.61
N VAL A 88 17.01 1.48 -3.29
CA VAL A 88 15.78 1.27 -2.50
C VAL A 88 15.58 2.43 -1.53
N ILE A 89 14.45 3.11 -1.61
CA ILE A 89 14.07 4.19 -0.68
C ILE A 89 13.23 3.60 0.46
N PHE A 90 13.52 4.00 1.70
CA PHE A 90 12.79 3.56 2.89
C PHE A 90 12.51 4.73 3.84
N SER A 91 11.40 4.63 4.59
CA SER A 91 11.03 5.58 5.66
C SER A 91 9.94 4.94 6.55
N LYS A 92 8.97 5.71 7.03
CA LYS A 92 7.78 5.28 7.79
C LYS A 92 8.09 4.30 8.92
N LYS A 93 7.91 3.00 8.69
CA LYS A 93 8.09 1.98 9.73
C LYS A 93 9.52 1.96 10.26
N ALA A 94 10.50 2.36 9.43
CA ALA A 94 11.89 2.48 9.83
C ALA A 94 12.15 3.52 10.94
N GLN A 95 11.21 4.44 11.22
CA GLN A 95 11.39 5.57 12.16
C GLN A 95 12.57 6.52 11.82
N THR A 96 13.16 6.33 10.65
CA THR A 96 14.19 7.14 9.99
C THR A 96 13.93 7.04 8.48
N GLU A 97 14.67 7.76 7.65
CA GLU A 97 14.54 7.72 6.20
C GLU A 97 15.89 7.66 5.52
N GLY A 98 15.92 7.08 4.32
CA GLY A 98 17.15 6.96 3.57
C GLY A 98 16.99 6.14 2.31
N CYS A 99 18.14 5.84 1.72
CA CYS A 99 18.23 5.00 0.54
C CYS A 99 19.36 3.98 0.70
N PHE A 100 19.09 2.75 0.26
CA PHE A 100 20.11 1.73 0.05
C PHE A 100 20.56 1.78 -1.40
N PHE A 101 21.87 1.83 -1.60
CA PHE A 101 22.50 1.74 -2.91
C PHE A 101 23.06 0.33 -3.08
N SER A 102 22.75 -0.31 -4.20
CA SER A 102 23.28 -1.63 -4.53
C SER A 102 24.78 -1.63 -4.83
N ASP A 103 25.30 -0.48 -5.29
CA ASP A 103 26.70 -0.30 -5.66
C ASP A 103 27.26 1.02 -5.09
N ASN A 104 28.55 1.03 -4.76
CA ASN A 104 29.23 2.20 -4.19
C ASN A 104 29.34 3.36 -5.19
N SER A 105 29.37 3.12 -6.49
CA SER A 105 29.39 4.15 -7.54
C SER A 105 28.10 4.97 -7.60
N LEU A 106 27.01 4.45 -7.05
CA LEU A 106 25.73 5.17 -6.95
C LEU A 106 25.69 6.13 -5.76
N ARG A 107 26.62 5.98 -4.79
CA ARG A 107 26.70 6.85 -3.62
C ARG A 107 27.31 8.20 -4.04
N PRO A 108 26.82 9.33 -3.52
CA PRO A 108 27.50 10.61 -3.69
C PRO A 108 28.97 10.51 -3.26
N ASP A 109 29.87 10.85 -4.18
CA ASP A 109 31.33 10.81 -4.06
C ASP A 109 31.94 12.00 -3.30
N LYS A 110 31.14 13.03 -3.02
CA LYS A 110 31.58 14.24 -2.30
C LYS A 110 30.75 14.48 -1.05
N ALA A 111 31.45 14.82 0.03
CA ALA A 111 30.83 15.30 1.25
C ALA A 111 29.94 16.51 0.96
N TYR A 112 28.82 16.63 1.69
CA TYR A 112 27.83 17.71 1.58
C TYR A 112 27.13 17.88 0.23
N ARG A 113 27.38 17.01 -0.76
CA ARG A 113 26.68 17.05 -2.07
C ARG A 113 25.18 16.77 -1.94
N GLN A 114 24.82 15.92 -0.99
CA GLN A 114 23.46 15.72 -0.51
C GLN A 114 23.52 15.79 1.01
N PHE A 115 22.90 16.80 1.60
CA PHE A 115 23.04 17.09 3.02
C PHE A 115 21.71 17.48 3.65
N SER A 116 21.54 17.04 4.89
CA SER A 116 20.53 17.52 5.83
C SER A 116 21.14 17.54 7.21
N THR A 117 20.81 18.54 8.02
CA THR A 117 21.28 18.67 9.42
C THR A 117 21.01 17.42 10.25
N TRP A 118 19.92 16.69 9.93
CA TRP A 118 19.46 15.52 10.67
C TRP A 118 19.85 14.19 9.99
N MET A 119 20.65 14.24 8.93
CA MET A 119 21.10 13.03 8.24
C MET A 119 21.98 12.20 9.19
N GLY A 120 21.58 10.95 9.42
CA GLY A 120 22.29 10.06 10.34
C GLY A 120 22.07 10.38 11.82
N ASP A 121 20.95 11.03 12.18
CA ASP A 121 20.54 11.21 13.58
C ASP A 121 20.64 9.88 14.35
N ALA A 122 21.57 9.83 15.31
CA ALA A 122 21.90 8.63 16.07
C ALA A 122 20.68 8.08 16.83
N ALA A 123 19.81 8.94 17.36
CA ALA A 123 18.60 8.49 18.06
C ALA A 123 17.66 7.76 17.10
N ARG A 124 17.52 8.27 15.87
CA ARG A 124 16.69 7.66 14.81
C ARG A 124 17.27 6.34 14.32
N VAL A 125 18.60 6.26 14.21
CA VAL A 125 19.29 5.02 13.85
C VAL A 125 19.11 3.94 14.93
N ILE A 126 19.25 4.28 16.22
CA ILE A 126 19.02 3.34 17.33
C ILE A 126 17.58 2.85 17.34
N MET A 127 16.59 3.74 17.14
CA MET A 127 15.18 3.34 17.04
C MET A 127 14.93 2.43 15.83
N CYS A 128 15.52 2.72 14.68
CA CYS A 128 15.43 1.87 13.49
C CYS A 128 15.99 0.47 13.77
N ASN A 129 17.16 0.38 14.41
CA ASN A 129 17.75 -0.91 14.79
C ASN A 129 16.84 -1.70 15.73
N ALA A 130 16.28 -1.06 16.76
CA ALA A 130 15.34 -1.74 17.66
C ALA A 130 14.08 -2.25 16.94
N VAL A 131 13.56 -1.51 15.95
CA VAL A 131 12.46 -1.96 15.09
C VAL A 131 12.86 -3.16 14.24
N ILE A 132 14.07 -3.15 13.64
CA ILE A 132 14.58 -4.25 12.84
C ILE A 132 14.77 -5.50 13.71
N ASP A 133 15.38 -5.35 14.88
CA ASP A 133 15.62 -6.44 15.83
C ASP A 133 14.31 -7.10 16.28
N GLU A 134 13.29 -6.30 16.61
CA GLU A 134 11.94 -6.79 16.91
C GLU A 134 11.34 -7.53 15.70
N ILE A 135 11.44 -6.98 14.48
CA ILE A 135 10.89 -7.64 13.27
C ILE A 135 11.51 -9.02 13.05
N LEU A 136 12.84 -9.13 13.22
CA LEU A 136 13.60 -10.36 12.97
C LEU A 136 13.42 -11.38 14.10
N SER A 137 13.59 -10.97 15.36
CA SER A 137 13.50 -11.86 16.52
C SER A 137 12.10 -12.44 16.68
N GLU A 138 11.07 -11.63 16.50
CA GLU A 138 9.68 -12.05 16.62
C GLU A 138 9.11 -12.66 15.34
N LYS A 139 9.91 -12.85 14.28
CA LYS A 139 9.45 -13.39 12.99
C LYS A 139 8.18 -12.70 12.49
N ILE A 140 8.19 -11.36 12.58
CA ILE A 140 7.00 -10.54 12.33
C ILE A 140 6.58 -10.64 10.87
N VAL A 141 7.53 -10.72 9.95
CA VAL A 141 7.27 -10.81 8.50
C VAL A 141 6.47 -12.07 8.17
N GLU A 142 6.87 -13.22 8.72
CA GLU A 142 6.20 -14.51 8.54
C GLU A 142 4.81 -14.49 9.18
N LYS A 143 4.69 -13.94 10.40
CA LYS A 143 3.41 -13.76 11.08
C LYS A 143 2.47 -12.86 10.25
N THR A 144 2.98 -11.76 9.68
CA THR A 144 2.23 -10.86 8.79
C THR A 144 1.78 -11.56 7.50
N ALA A 145 2.62 -12.40 6.90
CA ALA A 145 2.25 -13.20 5.73
C ALA A 145 1.07 -14.13 6.05
N ARG A 146 1.19 -14.92 7.13
CA ARG A 146 0.15 -15.86 7.59
C ARG A 146 -1.17 -15.18 7.93
N VAL A 147 -1.12 -14.12 8.73
CA VAL A 147 -2.32 -13.35 9.12
C VAL A 147 -2.96 -12.66 7.91
N GLY A 148 -2.15 -12.23 6.94
CA GLY A 148 -2.61 -11.69 5.66
C GLY A 148 -3.48 -12.68 4.87
N GLU A 149 -3.03 -13.93 4.73
CA GLU A 149 -3.80 -14.99 4.06
C GLU A 149 -5.13 -15.24 4.78
N LEU A 150 -5.11 -15.41 6.10
CA LEU A 150 -6.32 -15.65 6.89
C LEU A 150 -7.31 -14.48 6.79
N LEU A 151 -6.83 -13.24 6.86
CA LEU A 151 -7.69 -12.08 6.70
C LEU A 151 -8.27 -11.98 5.29
N HIS A 152 -7.48 -12.29 4.26
CA HIS A 152 -7.97 -12.33 2.88
C HIS A 152 -9.07 -13.40 2.70
N GLU A 153 -8.88 -14.60 3.25
CA GLU A 153 -9.91 -15.66 3.24
C GLU A 153 -11.20 -15.20 3.92
N ARG A 154 -11.11 -14.60 5.12
CA ARG A 154 -12.28 -14.10 5.85
C ARG A 154 -13.00 -12.97 5.11
N LEU A 155 -12.26 -12.05 4.48
CA LEU A 155 -12.86 -11.01 3.65
C LEU A 155 -13.56 -11.59 2.41
N THR A 156 -12.95 -12.62 1.79
CA THR A 156 -13.54 -13.32 0.63
C THR A 156 -14.84 -14.00 1.03
N ALA A 157 -14.87 -14.71 2.16
CA ALA A 157 -16.07 -15.32 2.70
C ALA A 157 -17.13 -14.25 3.05
N LEU A 158 -16.73 -13.14 3.66
CA LEU A 158 -17.62 -12.02 3.98
C LEU A 158 -18.26 -11.42 2.72
N ALA A 159 -17.49 -11.25 1.65
CA ALA A 159 -17.98 -10.71 0.39
C ALA A 159 -19.06 -11.58 -0.27
N THR A 160 -19.07 -12.91 -0.05
CA THR A 160 -20.15 -13.77 -0.56
C THR A 160 -21.52 -13.44 0.04
N ARG A 161 -21.55 -12.84 1.25
CA ARG A 161 -22.78 -12.46 1.95
C ARG A 161 -23.13 -10.98 1.82
N TYR A 162 -22.16 -10.14 1.47
CA TYR A 162 -22.28 -8.68 1.40
C TYR A 162 -21.65 -8.13 0.10
N ILE A 163 -22.04 -8.71 -1.04
CA ILE A 163 -21.49 -8.40 -2.37
C ILE A 163 -21.79 -6.95 -2.81
N GLU A 164 -22.86 -6.38 -2.29
CA GLU A 164 -23.26 -4.99 -2.45
C GLU A 164 -22.32 -4.00 -1.72
N PHE A 165 -21.51 -4.49 -0.77
CA PHE A 165 -20.55 -3.67 -0.02
C PHE A 165 -19.08 -4.02 -0.30
N ILE A 166 -18.77 -5.25 -0.69
CA ILE A 166 -17.38 -5.72 -0.93
C ILE A 166 -17.24 -6.25 -2.36
N GLN A 167 -16.44 -5.55 -3.15
CA GLN A 167 -16.10 -5.90 -4.54
C GLN A 167 -14.59 -5.87 -4.75
N ASN A 168 -14.08 -6.54 -5.78
CA ASN A 168 -12.69 -6.45 -6.23
C ASN A 168 -11.64 -6.57 -5.09
N ILE A 169 -11.73 -7.64 -4.28
CA ILE A 169 -10.74 -7.90 -3.23
C ILE A 169 -9.35 -8.08 -3.86
N ARG A 170 -8.35 -7.43 -3.28
CA ARG A 170 -6.95 -7.42 -3.70
C ARG A 170 -6.02 -7.67 -2.52
N GLY A 171 -4.81 -8.13 -2.84
CA GLY A 171 -3.74 -8.31 -1.86
C GLY A 171 -3.51 -9.75 -1.40
N LYS A 172 -4.13 -10.74 -2.05
CA LYS A 172 -3.79 -12.16 -1.84
C LYS A 172 -2.28 -12.37 -1.96
N ALA A 173 -1.67 -13.09 -1.02
CA ALA A 173 -0.23 -13.30 -0.93
C ALA A 173 0.59 -12.01 -0.89
N LYS A 174 0.06 -10.94 -0.27
CA LYS A 174 0.74 -9.66 -0.03
C LYS A 174 0.67 -9.25 1.44
N GLY A 175 0.71 -10.24 2.34
CA GLY A 175 0.59 -10.02 3.77
C GLY A 175 -0.67 -9.25 4.11
N THR A 176 -0.58 -8.28 5.02
CA THR A 176 -1.75 -7.48 5.44
C THR A 176 -2.01 -6.29 4.53
N TYR A 177 -1.46 -6.22 3.32
CA TYR A 177 -1.74 -5.16 2.35
C TYR A 177 -2.95 -5.53 1.51
N LEU A 178 -4.12 -5.43 2.13
CA LEU A 178 -5.39 -5.82 1.51
C LEU A 178 -6.22 -4.59 1.13
N ALA A 179 -7.04 -4.75 0.12
CA ALA A 179 -7.99 -3.72 -0.28
C ALA A 179 -9.22 -4.34 -0.93
N PHE A 180 -10.35 -3.64 -0.87
CA PHE A 180 -11.56 -3.97 -1.61
C PHE A 180 -12.27 -2.67 -1.99
N ASP A 181 -13.09 -2.74 -3.03
CA ASP A 181 -13.96 -1.64 -3.44
C ASP A 181 -15.33 -1.78 -2.79
N THR A 182 -15.92 -0.65 -2.44
CA THR A 182 -17.28 -0.56 -1.92
C THR A 182 -18.07 0.43 -2.81
N PRO A 183 -19.24 0.02 -3.34
CA PRO A 183 -20.11 0.89 -4.12
C PRO A 183 -20.67 2.06 -3.30
N THR A 184 -20.88 1.86 -2.01
CA THR A 184 -21.25 2.92 -1.07
C THR A 184 -20.11 3.95 -0.99
N PRO A 185 -20.40 5.26 -0.89
CA PRO A 185 -19.35 6.24 -0.64
C PRO A 185 -18.50 5.82 0.55
N VAL A 186 -17.19 5.66 0.32
CA VAL A 186 -16.26 5.11 1.33
C VAL A 186 -16.37 5.85 2.66
N ARG A 187 -16.61 7.16 2.64
CA ARG A 187 -16.80 7.98 3.84
C ARG A 187 -17.88 7.47 4.79
N THR A 188 -18.95 6.90 4.25
CA THR A 188 -20.07 6.34 5.03
C THR A 188 -19.60 5.11 5.80
N LEU A 189 -18.98 4.14 5.11
CA LEU A 189 -18.41 2.96 5.75
C LEU A 189 -17.31 3.32 6.77
N LEU A 190 -16.44 4.29 6.45
CA LEU A 190 -15.44 4.79 7.40
C LEU A 190 -16.05 5.41 8.65
N LYS A 191 -17.22 6.05 8.55
CA LYS A 191 -17.92 6.62 9.70
C LYS A 191 -18.49 5.51 10.57
N GLU A 192 -19.18 4.54 9.98
CA GLU A 192 -19.76 3.41 10.72
C GLU A 192 -18.68 2.57 11.41
N MET A 193 -17.59 2.25 10.71
CA MET A 193 -16.47 1.51 11.32
C MET A 193 -15.84 2.26 12.50
N ARG A 194 -15.71 3.60 12.41
CA ARG A 194 -15.22 4.41 13.53
C ARG A 194 -16.18 4.43 14.71
N ASN A 195 -17.49 4.47 14.49
CA ASN A 195 -18.49 4.36 15.56
C ASN A 195 -18.41 3.00 16.27
N LEU A 196 -17.98 1.95 15.55
CA LEU A 196 -17.73 0.62 16.10
C LEU A 196 -16.33 0.46 16.72
N GLY A 197 -15.51 1.52 16.76
CA GLY A 197 -14.17 1.51 17.36
C GLY A 197 -13.04 1.10 16.40
N PHE A 198 -13.30 0.95 15.11
CA PHE A 198 -12.31 0.52 14.11
C PHE A 198 -11.88 1.68 13.20
N ASN A 199 -10.60 2.02 13.26
CA ASN A 199 -10.00 3.00 12.37
C ASN A 199 -9.37 2.32 11.14
N ILE A 200 -10.11 2.34 10.02
CA ILE A 200 -9.67 1.79 8.72
C ILE A 200 -9.39 2.92 7.73
N GLY A 201 -8.62 2.62 6.68
CA GLY A 201 -8.22 3.60 5.68
C GLY A 201 -9.03 3.51 4.38
N SER A 202 -9.04 4.60 3.62
CA SER A 202 -9.51 4.65 2.24
C SER A 202 -8.40 4.94 1.24
N CYS A 203 -8.69 4.69 -0.04
CA CYS A 203 -7.91 5.18 -1.17
C CYS A 203 -8.87 5.59 -2.28
N GLY A 204 -8.75 6.81 -2.80
CA GLY A 204 -9.71 7.33 -3.77
C GLY A 204 -11.16 7.35 -3.25
N VAL A 205 -12.11 7.14 -4.17
CA VAL A 205 -13.55 7.32 -3.92
C VAL A 205 -14.27 6.08 -3.44
N SER A 206 -13.82 4.89 -3.86
CA SER A 206 -14.53 3.61 -3.64
C SER A 206 -13.69 2.55 -2.92
N THR A 207 -12.40 2.75 -2.68
CA THR A 207 -11.55 1.69 -2.11
C THR A 207 -11.35 1.83 -0.60
N ILE A 208 -11.59 0.74 0.13
CA ILE A 208 -11.09 0.52 1.49
C ILE A 208 -9.71 -0.14 1.41
N ARG A 209 -8.78 0.34 2.25
CA ARG A 209 -7.46 -0.26 2.42
C ARG A 209 -7.27 -0.72 3.87
N LEU A 210 -6.80 -1.96 4.01
CA LEU A 210 -6.41 -2.54 5.29
C LEU A 210 -4.90 -2.64 5.28
N ARG A 211 -4.26 -1.93 6.21
CA ARG A 211 -2.81 -1.92 6.44
C ARG A 211 -2.57 -1.76 7.94
N PRO A 212 -2.99 -2.74 8.75
CA PRO A 212 -2.88 -2.65 10.20
C PRO A 212 -1.41 -2.62 10.63
N MET A 213 -1.18 -2.31 11.91
CA MET A 213 0.16 -2.39 12.50
C MET A 213 0.73 -3.80 12.35
N LEU A 214 2.07 -3.93 12.32
CA LEU A 214 2.74 -5.23 12.19
C LEU A 214 2.45 -6.20 13.35
N ARG A 215 1.94 -5.68 14.48
CA ARG A 215 1.45 -6.45 15.62
C ARG A 215 0.01 -6.95 15.46
N PHE A 216 -0.63 -6.76 14.31
CA PHE A 216 -1.92 -7.39 14.02
C PHE A 216 -1.76 -8.91 13.96
N ARG A 217 -2.73 -9.65 14.52
CA ARG A 217 -2.66 -11.09 14.84
C ARG A 217 -4.01 -11.72 14.53
N GLU A 218 -4.05 -13.04 14.52
CA GLU A 218 -5.26 -13.82 14.20
C GLU A 218 -6.44 -13.47 15.09
N GLU A 219 -6.20 -13.25 16.39
CA GLU A 219 -7.21 -12.84 17.37
C GLU A 219 -7.90 -11.51 17.02
N HIS A 220 -7.25 -10.65 16.25
CA HIS A 220 -7.82 -9.37 15.81
C HIS A 220 -8.70 -9.50 14.56
N ILE A 221 -8.68 -10.65 13.87
CA ILE A 221 -9.44 -10.85 12.63
C ILE A 221 -10.93 -10.95 12.94
N SER A 222 -11.34 -11.80 13.88
CA SER A 222 -12.78 -11.99 14.18
C SER A 222 -13.47 -10.68 14.59
N PRO A 223 -12.92 -9.88 15.54
CA PRO A 223 -13.52 -8.59 15.89
C PRO A 223 -13.65 -7.62 14.70
N LEU A 224 -12.66 -7.59 13.80
CA LEU A 224 -12.69 -6.76 12.60
C LEU A 224 -13.79 -7.20 11.63
N ILE A 225 -13.94 -8.51 11.42
CA ILE A 225 -14.96 -9.07 10.52
C ILE A 225 -16.36 -8.84 11.09
N GLU A 226 -16.57 -9.06 12.38
CA GLU A 226 -17.85 -8.78 13.06
C GLU A 226 -18.22 -7.30 12.98
N ALA A 227 -17.24 -6.39 13.09
CA ALA A 227 -17.47 -4.97 12.93
C ALA A 227 -17.90 -4.61 11.50
N PHE A 228 -17.29 -5.22 10.48
CA PHE A 228 -17.76 -5.05 9.10
C PHE A 228 -19.19 -5.55 8.92
N GLU A 229 -19.54 -6.74 9.42
CA GLU A 229 -20.91 -7.27 9.35
C GLU A 229 -21.93 -6.33 10.01
N LYS A 230 -21.61 -5.80 11.20
CA LYS A 230 -22.45 -4.82 11.89
C LYS A 230 -22.60 -3.53 11.09
N ALA A 231 -21.51 -3.01 10.54
CA ALA A 231 -21.54 -1.81 9.70
C ALA A 231 -22.42 -2.01 8.46
N PHE A 232 -22.25 -3.12 7.74
CA PHE A 232 -23.06 -3.42 6.55
C PHE A 232 -24.53 -3.61 6.89
N THR A 233 -24.84 -4.29 8.00
CA THR A 233 -26.22 -4.44 8.49
C THR A 233 -26.87 -3.09 8.80
N ASN A 234 -26.14 -2.18 9.45
CA ASN A 234 -26.65 -0.84 9.73
C ASN A 234 -26.88 -0.04 8.45
N LEU A 235 -25.98 -0.11 7.49
CA LEU A 235 -26.10 0.60 6.22
C LEU A 235 -27.22 0.04 5.34
N GLY A 236 -27.40 -1.28 5.31
CA GLY A 236 -28.50 -1.93 4.58
C GLY A 236 -29.88 -1.54 5.11
N LYS A 237 -30.05 -1.42 6.44
CA LYS A 237 -31.30 -0.96 7.07
C LYS A 237 -31.66 0.47 6.66
N VAL A 238 -30.67 1.35 6.56
CA VAL A 238 -30.89 2.75 6.16
C VAL A 238 -31.38 2.82 4.71
N THR A 239 -30.78 2.05 3.79
CA THR A 239 -31.20 2.04 2.38
C THR A 239 -32.64 1.54 2.20
N SER A 240 -33.04 0.47 2.91
CA SER A 240 -34.41 -0.06 2.90
C SER A 240 -35.45 0.97 3.38
N LEU A 241 -35.14 1.75 4.42
CA LEU A 241 -36.06 2.77 4.93
C LEU A 241 -36.32 3.89 3.89
N TYR A 242 -35.30 4.28 3.11
CA TYR A 242 -35.45 5.28 2.06
C TYR A 242 -36.23 4.76 0.85
N GLU A 243 -36.01 3.50 0.44
CA GLU A 243 -36.78 2.87 -0.65
C GLU A 243 -38.28 2.74 -0.32
N HIS A 244 -38.62 2.49 0.95
CA HIS A 244 -40.03 2.42 1.38
C HIS A 244 -40.72 3.78 1.51
N THR A 245 -39.98 4.88 1.70
CA THR A 245 -40.57 6.24 1.75
C THR A 245 -40.81 6.89 0.38
N HIS A 246 -40.36 6.28 -0.72
CA HIS A 246 -40.54 6.81 -2.08
C HIS A 246 -41.70 6.18 -2.86
N ILE A 247 -42.52 5.32 -2.24
CA ILE A 247 -43.79 4.82 -2.81
C ILE A 247 -44.95 5.54 -2.11
N ALA A 248 -45.02 6.86 -2.25
CA ALA A 248 -46.17 7.66 -1.87
C ALA A 248 -46.12 9.04 -2.55
N PHE A 249 -46.20 9.04 -3.89
CA PHE A 249 -46.79 10.14 -4.67
C PHE A 249 -47.45 9.55 -5.91
#